data_AF-A0A4Q3JEK4-F1
#
_entry.id   AF-A0A4Q3JEK4-F1
#
_cell.length_a   1.000
_cell.length_b   1.000
_cell.length_c   1.000
_cell.angle_alpha   90.00
_cell.angle_beta   90.00
_cell.angle_gamma   90.00
#
_symmetry.space_group_name_H-M   'P 1'
#
loop_
_entity.id
_entity.type
_entity.pdbx_description
1 polymer ?
#
loop_
_entity_poly.entity_id
_entity_poly.type
_entity_poly.pdbx_seq_one_letter_code
_entity_poly.pdbx_strand_id
1 'polypeptide(L)' 'LDALTDAEREKFTALNTAYVEKFGFPFIIAVRDNTRAQILSAFEKRLGNDRPTEFATACKQVERIAELRLKQILPD' A
#
# COMPACT_ATOMS: atom_id res chain seq x y z
N LEU A 1 -2.23 9.67 7.02
CA LEU A 1 -2.60 10.08 5.64
C LEU A 1 -3.58 11.26 5.66
N ASP A 2 -3.80 11.85 6.83
CA ASP A 2 -4.90 12.79 7.11
C ASP A 2 -4.73 14.17 6.48
N ALA A 3 -3.54 14.48 5.95
CA ALA A 3 -3.23 15.73 5.28
C ALA A 3 -3.11 15.61 3.75
N LEU A 4 -3.85 14.70 3.10
CA LEU A 4 -3.90 14.68 1.64
C LEU A 4 -4.72 15.88 1.13
N THR A 5 -4.20 16.60 0.15
CA THR A 5 -4.98 17.54 -0.65
C THR A 5 -6.01 16.79 -1.48
N ASP A 6 -7.08 17.45 -1.92
CA ASP A 6 -8.14 16.77 -2.68
C ASP A 6 -7.62 16.19 -4.00
N ALA A 7 -6.73 16.91 -4.70
CA ALA A 7 -6.07 16.42 -5.90
C ALA A 7 -5.23 15.14 -5.65
N GLU A 8 -4.58 15.03 -4.48
CA GLU A 8 -3.85 13.81 -4.14
C GLU A 8 -4.81 12.65 -3.82
N ARG A 9 -5.95 12.91 -3.15
CA ARG A 9 -6.96 11.87 -2.89
C ARG A 9 -7.53 11.32 -4.19
N GLU A 10 -7.82 12.17 -5.17
CA GLU A 10 -8.26 11.74 -6.50
C GLU A 10 -7.20 10.87 -7.19
N LYS A 11 -5.94 11.32 -7.20
CA LYS A 11 -4.84 10.52 -7.76
C LYS A 11 -4.70 9.16 -7.07
N PHE A 12 -4.74 9.12 -5.74
CA PHE A 12 -4.70 7.87 -4.98
C PHE A 12 -5.88 6.96 -5.30
N THR A 13 -7.08 7.52 -5.42
CA THR A 13 -8.28 6.76 -5.74
C THR A 13 -8.18 6.15 -7.14
N ALA A 14 -7.79 6.94 -8.14
CA ALA A 14 -7.59 6.45 -9.51
C ALA A 14 -6.53 5.34 -9.59
N LEU A 15 -5.40 5.52 -8.89
CA LEU A 15 -4.36 4.51 -8.81
C LEU A 15 -4.83 3.22 -8.13
N ASN A 16 -5.62 3.33 -7.05
CA ASN A 16 -6.16 2.17 -6.36
C ASN A 16 -7.15 1.41 -7.25
N THR A 17 -8.02 2.11 -7.99
CA THR A 17 -8.95 1.49 -8.94
C THR A 17 -8.19 0.72 -10.01
N ALA A 18 -7.20 1.33 -10.66
CA ALA A 18 -6.39 0.67 -11.68
C ALA A 18 -5.65 -0.57 -11.12
N TYR A 19 -5.19 -0.48 -9.87
CA TYR A 19 -4.50 -1.58 -9.20
C TYR A 19 -5.46 -2.74 -8.89
N VAL A 20 -6.67 -2.45 -8.38
CA VAL A 20 -7.71 -3.46 -8.14
C VAL A 20 -8.14 -4.13 -9.43
N GLU A 21 -8.33 -3.37 -10.51
CA GLU A 21 -8.68 -3.92 -11.83
C GLU A 21 -7.59 -4.86 -12.36
N LYS A 22 -6.31 -4.52 -12.17
CA LYS A 22 -5.20 -5.34 -12.65
C LYS A 22 -4.97 -6.60 -11.80
N PHE A 23 -4.97 -6.46 -10.48
CA PHE A 23 -4.52 -7.51 -9.56
C PHE A 23 -5.64 -8.23 -8.81
N GLY A 24 -6.84 -7.63 -8.72
CA GLY A 24 -8.01 -8.20 -8.04
C GLY A 24 -8.05 -7.98 -6.53
N PHE A 25 -7.18 -7.13 -5.99
CA PHE A 25 -7.13 -6.75 -4.58
C PHE A 25 -6.62 -5.31 -4.42
N PRO A 26 -6.96 -4.59 -3.34
CA PRO A 26 -6.52 -3.22 -3.13
C PRO A 26 -5.00 -3.13 -2.91
N PHE A 27 -4.42 -1.95 -3.17
CA PHE A 27 -3.02 -1.71 -2.86
C PHE A 27 -2.78 -1.73 -1.34
N ILE A 28 -1.89 -2.61 -0.90
CA ILE A 28 -1.54 -2.78 0.52
C ILE A 28 -0.10 -2.33 0.74
N ILE A 29 0.12 -1.41 1.69
CA ILE A 29 1.45 -0.98 2.12
C ILE A 29 1.46 -0.57 3.60
N ALA A 30 2.54 -0.87 4.32
CA ALA A 30 2.74 -0.43 5.69
C ALA A 30 3.05 1.09 5.74
N VAL A 31 2.02 1.91 5.93
CA VAL A 31 2.13 3.38 5.93
C VAL A 31 3.04 3.94 7.02
N ARG A 32 3.30 3.19 8.09
CA ARG A 32 4.22 3.63 9.15
C ARG A 32 5.69 3.61 8.73
N ASP A 33 6.03 2.72 7.81
CA ASP A 33 7.39 2.58 7.31
C ASP A 33 7.63 3.44 6.05
N ASN A 34 6.61 4.17 5.58
CA ASN A 34 6.66 4.85 4.29
C ASN A 34 6.12 6.28 4.35
N THR A 35 6.88 7.21 3.77
CA THR A 35 6.43 8.56 3.47
C THR A 35 5.46 8.57 2.28
N ARG A 36 4.69 9.64 2.12
CA ARG A 36 3.76 9.80 0.98
C ARG A 36 4.46 9.63 -0.37
N ALA A 37 5.65 10.22 -0.54
CA ALA A 37 6.42 10.11 -1.78
C ALA A 37 6.83 8.67 -2.07
N GLN A 38 7.24 7.92 -1.02
CA GLN A 38 7.56 6.50 -1.14
C GLN A 38 6.33 5.66 -1.50
N ILE A 39 5.16 5.97 -0.95
CA ILE A 39 3.91 5.29 -1.31
C ILE A 39 3.58 5.49 -2.79
N LEU A 40 3.68 6.72 -3.30
CA LEU A 40 3.42 7.01 -4.72
C LEU A 40 4.40 6.28 -5.64
N SER A 41 5.71 6.34 -5.33
CA SER A 41 6.73 5.62 -6.09
C SER A 41 6.54 4.10 -6.05
N ALA A 42 6.15 3.56 -4.90
CA ALA A 42 5.82 2.15 -4.76
C ALA A 42 4.60 1.76 -5.59
N PHE A 43 3.58 2.62 -5.66
CA PHE A 43 2.40 2.43 -6.51
C PHE A 43 2.79 2.29 -7.98
N GLU A 44 3.54 3.27 -8.50
CA GLU A 44 3.96 3.31 -9.90
C GLU A 44 4.83 2.09 -10.26
N LYS A 45 5.78 1.74 -9.39
CA LYS A 45 6.62 0.55 -9.57
C LYS A 45 5.80 -0.74 -9.55
N ARG A 46 4.91 -0.89 -8.57
CA ARG A 46 4.13 -2.13 -8.35
C ARG A 46 3.04 -2.33 -9.40
N LEU A 47 2.50 -1.26 -9.97
CA LEU A 47 1.60 -1.35 -11.11
C LEU A 47 2.28 -1.97 -12.35
N GLY A 48 3.61 -1.91 -12.44
CA GLY A 48 4.41 -2.59 -13.47
C GLY A 48 4.61 -4.09 -13.26
N ASN A 49 4.34 -4.62 -12.06
CA ASN A 49 4.57 -6.02 -11.74
C ASN A 49 3.56 -6.97 -12.42
N ASP A 50 3.93 -8.25 -12.48
CA ASP A 50 2.99 -9.34 -12.73
C ASP A 50 2.18 -9.69 -11.47
N ARG A 51 1.07 -10.42 -11.67
CA ARG A 51 0.14 -10.75 -10.59
C ARG A 51 0.77 -11.63 -9.49
N PRO A 52 1.55 -12.70 -9.79
CA PRO A 52 2.17 -13.51 -8.75
C PRO A 52 3.16 -12.73 -7.87
N THR A 53 4.01 -11.90 -8.48
CA THR A 53 4.96 -11.04 -7.75
C THR A 53 4.22 -10.06 -6.86
N GLU A 54 3.13 -9.49 -7.38
CA GLU A 54 2.37 -8.50 -6.65
C GLU A 54 1.59 -9.09 -5.48
N PHE A 55 1.03 -10.28 -5.67
CA PHE A 55 0.37 -11.03 -4.60
C PHE A 55 1.34 -11.34 -3.46
N ALA A 56 2.52 -11.87 -3.78
CA ALA A 56 3.56 -12.14 -2.78
C ALA A 56 4.01 -10.85 -2.04
N THR A 57 4.10 -9.74 -2.76
CA THR A 57 4.43 -8.42 -2.19
C THR A 57 3.33 -7.93 -1.25
N ALA A 58 2.06 -8.05 -1.65
CA ALA A 58 0.92 -7.68 -0.82
C ALA A 58 0.84 -8.50 0.47
N CYS A 59 1.08 -9.82 0.41
CA CYS A 59 1.14 -10.68 1.60
C CYS A 59 2.18 -10.20 2.61
N LYS A 60 3.40 -9.89 2.14
CA LYS A 60 4.46 -9.34 3.01
C LYS A 60 4.05 -8.01 3.66
N GLN A 61 3.32 -7.16 2.94
CA GLN A 61 2.81 -5.91 3.50
C GLN A 61 1.72 -6.15 4.55
N VAL A 62 0.84 -7.15 4.36
CA VAL A 62 -0.14 -7.56 5.38
C VAL A 62 0.56 -8.05 6.64
N GLU A 63 1.54 -8.95 6.51
CA GLU A 63 2.34 -9.46 7.63
C GLU A 63 3.03 -8.32 8.38
N ARG A 64 3.63 -7.37 7.65
CA ARG A 64 4.28 -6.20 8.26
C ARG A 64 3.29 -5.32 9.02
N ILE A 65 2.10 -5.09 8.46
CA ILE A 65 1.05 -4.33 9.15
C ILE A 65 0.58 -5.07 10.42
N ALA A 66 0.43 -6.40 10.34
CA ALA A 66 0.06 -7.23 11.49
C ALA A 66 1.14 -7.17 12.59
N GLU A 67 2.42 -7.31 12.25
CA GLU A 67 3.55 -7.17 13.17
C GLU A 67 3.55 -5.80 13.85
N LEU A 68 3.40 -4.72 13.08
CA LEU A 68 3.35 -3.36 13.60
C LEU A 68 2.18 -3.16 14.56
N ARG A 69 1.02 -3.75 14.28
CA ARG A 69 -0.15 -3.69 15.17
C ARG A 69 0.06 -4.49 16.45
N LEU A 70 0.62 -5.70 16.35
CA LEU A 70 0.94 -6.53 17.52
C LEU A 70 1.91 -5.82 18.46
N LYS A 71 2.95 -5.17 17.93
CA LYS A 71 3.89 -4.34 18.69
C LYS A 71 3.27 -3.16 19.42
N GLN A 72 2.06 -2.71 19.03
CA GLN A 72 1.35 -1.68 19.79
C GLN A 72 0.53 -2.22 20.95
N ILE A 73 0.17 -3.50 20.88
CA ILE A 73 -0.74 -4.15 21.83
C ILE A 73 0.07 -4.84 22.92
N LEU A 74 1.19 -5.46 22.53
CA LEU A 74 2.06 -6.18 23.46
C LEU A 74 3.04 -5.22 24.14
N PRO A 75 3.26 -5.37 25.45
CA PRO A 75 4.37 -4.69 26.13
C PRO A 75 5.71 -5.26 25.65
N ASP A 76 6.75 -4.41 25.72
CA ASP A 76 8.13 -4.74 25.34
C ASP A 76 8.74 -5.90 26.15
#